data_AF-A0A0A2VRX3-F1
#
_entry.id   AF-A0A0A2VRX3-F1
#
_cell.length_a   1.000
_cell.length_b   1.000
_cell.length_c   1.000
_cell.angle_alpha   90.00
_cell.angle_beta   90.00
_cell.angle_gamma   90.00
#
_symmetry.space_group_name_H-M   'P 1'
#
loop_
_entity.id
_entity.type
_entity.pdbx_description
1 polymer ?
#
loop_
_entity_poly.entity_id
_entity_poly.type
_entity_poly.pdbx_seq_one_letter_code
_entity_poly.pdbx_strand_id
1 'polypeptide(L)'
;MAHPQKFYVRLARLEAHDAQFIIAAFDSTLPRLAAIGSAEMWGEQLFSEREGFAQETIKSVQESQDPDSASKIFIAETQKTAERVRVGSATVREDSMPTYIIEHEKLKPHVQGASDFLFLEVIIADYRTDGLHKGVGTCLLEYIQRYGRERSKKTLYVDCWSGNGGKLNR
;
A
#
# COMPACT_ATOMS: atom_id res chain seq x y z
N MET A 1 10.69 9.17 -26.84
CA MET A 1 9.85 9.86 -25.84
C MET A 1 8.93 8.81 -25.24
N ALA A 2 8.99 8.55 -23.93
CA ALA A 2 8.11 7.57 -23.30
C ALA A 2 6.71 8.16 -23.21
N HIS A 3 5.70 7.47 -23.77
CA HIS A 3 4.31 7.85 -23.54
C HIS A 3 3.99 7.71 -22.05
N PRO A 4 3.22 8.66 -21.46
CA PRO A 4 2.80 8.54 -20.06
C PRO A 4 2.04 7.23 -19.88
N GLN A 5 2.50 6.41 -18.95
CA GLN A 5 1.93 5.11 -18.68
C GLN A 5 0.56 5.28 -18.03
N LYS A 6 -0.48 4.67 -18.62
CA LYS A 6 -1.84 4.77 -18.11
C LYS A 6 -2.11 3.67 -17.09
N PHE A 7 -2.51 4.07 -15.89
CA PHE A 7 -2.88 3.18 -14.81
C PHE A 7 -4.40 3.07 -14.65
N TYR A 8 -4.83 1.93 -14.13
CA TYR A 8 -6.20 1.62 -13.74
C TYR A 8 -6.17 1.11 -12.31
N VAL A 9 -6.98 1.69 -11.43
CA VAL A 9 -7.05 1.26 -10.03
C VAL A 9 -8.40 0.63 -9.77
N ARG A 10 -8.39 -0.48 -9.03
CA ARG A 10 -9.59 -1.22 -8.61
C ARG A 10 -9.41 -1.77 -7.20
N LEU A 11 -10.51 -2.18 -6.57
CA LEU A 11 -10.44 -2.94 -5.32
C LEU A 11 -9.75 -4.30 -5.52
N ALA A 12 -8.99 -4.73 -4.52
CA ALA A 12 -8.41 -6.07 -4.48
C ALA A 12 -9.51 -7.14 -4.37
N ARG A 13 -9.29 -8.29 -5.00
CA ARG A 13 -10.23 -9.41 -5.06
C ARG A 13 -9.52 -10.74 -4.89
N LEU A 14 -10.14 -11.65 -4.15
CA LEU A 14 -9.60 -13.00 -3.96
C LEU A 14 -9.65 -13.81 -5.26
N GLU A 15 -10.72 -13.67 -6.05
CA GLU A 15 -10.92 -14.38 -7.32
C GLU A 15 -9.90 -13.97 -8.38
N ALA A 16 -9.35 -12.75 -8.26
CA ALA A 16 -8.27 -12.26 -9.11
C ALA A 16 -6.87 -12.66 -8.60
N HIS A 17 -6.78 -13.42 -7.52
CA HIS A 17 -5.53 -13.79 -6.85
C HIS A 17 -4.69 -12.58 -6.42
N ASP A 18 -5.35 -11.52 -5.96
CA ASP A 18 -4.63 -10.29 -5.59
C ASP A 18 -3.85 -10.45 -4.27
N ALA A 19 -4.26 -11.35 -3.38
CA ALA A 19 -3.48 -11.67 -2.19
C ALA A 19 -2.09 -12.21 -2.55
N GLN A 20 -2.02 -13.16 -3.50
CA GLN A 20 -0.77 -13.70 -4.01
C GLN A 20 0.07 -12.64 -4.72
N PHE A 21 -0.58 -11.74 -5.46
CA PHE A 21 0.11 -10.60 -6.07
C PHE A 21 0.72 -9.68 -5.02
N ILE A 22 -0.02 -9.31 -3.97
CA ILE A 22 0.43 -8.42 -2.90
C ILE A 22 1.65 -9.02 -2.19
N ILE A 23 1.57 -10.29 -1.76
CA ILE A 23 2.68 -10.99 -1.09
C ILE A 23 3.94 -10.95 -1.97
N ALA A 24 3.80 -11.25 -3.25
CA ALA A 24 4.94 -11.28 -4.14
C ALA A 24 5.47 -9.88 -4.52
N ALA A 25 4.63 -8.84 -4.46
CA ALA A 25 5.07 -7.45 -4.57
C ALA A 25 5.91 -7.02 -3.34
N PHE A 26 5.52 -7.47 -2.14
CA PHE A 26 6.33 -7.32 -0.92
C PHE A 26 7.70 -7.97 -1.06
N ASP A 27 7.75 -9.24 -1.45
CA ASP A 27 9.02 -9.95 -1.69
C ASP A 27 9.90 -9.22 -2.71
N SER A 28 9.29 -8.72 -3.80
CA SER A 28 10.03 -8.01 -4.86
C SER A 28 10.68 -6.71 -4.39
N THR A 29 10.20 -6.11 -3.29
CA THR A 29 10.69 -4.82 -2.79
C THR A 29 11.92 -4.99 -1.91
N LEU A 30 12.11 -6.15 -1.27
CA LEU A 30 13.21 -6.39 -0.34
C LEU A 30 14.61 -6.19 -0.99
N PRO A 31 14.90 -6.74 -2.19
CA PRO A 31 16.17 -6.48 -2.87
C PRO A 31 16.40 -4.99 -3.16
N ARG A 32 15.33 -4.25 -3.50
CA ARG A 32 15.42 -2.81 -3.75
C ARG A 32 15.75 -2.04 -2.48
N LEU A 33 15.10 -2.36 -1.36
CA LEU A 33 15.37 -1.74 -0.07
C LEU A 33 16.81 -2.00 0.37
N ALA A 34 17.30 -3.24 0.22
CA ALA A 34 18.70 -3.57 0.50
C ALA A 34 19.67 -2.75 -0.36
N ALA A 35 19.41 -2.65 -1.67
CA ALA A 35 20.25 -1.90 -2.60
C ALA A 35 20.37 -0.39 -2.31
N ILE A 36 19.41 0.19 -1.57
CA ILE A 36 19.46 1.61 -1.15
C ILE A 36 19.86 1.81 0.33
N GLY A 37 20.24 0.74 1.03
CA GLY A 37 20.60 0.79 2.45
C GLY A 37 19.40 0.92 3.40
N SER A 38 18.22 0.50 2.97
CA SER A 38 16.96 0.54 3.74
C SER A 38 16.44 -0.86 4.10
N ALA A 39 17.29 -1.89 4.13
CA ALA A 39 16.89 -3.27 4.46
C ALA A 39 16.20 -3.37 5.82
N GLU A 40 16.65 -2.61 6.82
CA GLU A 40 16.09 -2.58 8.18
C GLU A 40 14.61 -2.20 8.26
N MET A 41 14.05 -1.56 7.21
CA MET A 41 12.65 -1.16 7.20
C MET A 41 11.71 -2.36 7.35
N TRP A 42 11.98 -3.42 6.59
CA TRP A 42 11.14 -4.62 6.58
C TRP A 42 11.93 -5.89 6.90
N GLY A 43 13.26 -5.84 6.99
CA GLY A 43 14.12 -7.00 7.18
C GLY A 43 14.44 -7.73 5.88
N GLU A 44 15.14 -8.85 5.98
CA GLU A 44 15.65 -9.61 4.83
C GLU A 44 14.83 -10.87 4.51
N GLN A 45 14.08 -11.41 5.49
CA GLN A 45 13.22 -12.56 5.27
C GLN A 45 12.06 -12.21 4.33
N LEU A 46 11.83 -13.06 3.32
CA LEU A 46 10.71 -12.87 2.39
C LEU A 46 9.39 -12.87 3.16
N PHE A 47 8.48 -12.00 2.76
CA PHE A 47 7.14 -11.93 3.35
C PHE A 47 6.34 -13.21 3.09
N SER A 48 6.54 -13.87 1.94
CA SER A 48 5.97 -15.19 1.67
C SER A 48 6.46 -16.30 2.61
N GLU A 49 7.61 -16.11 3.26
CA GLU A 49 8.20 -17.07 4.21
C GLU A 49 7.93 -16.70 5.67
N ARG A 50 7.29 -15.56 5.93
CA ARG A 50 6.91 -15.14 7.29
C ARG A 50 5.66 -15.89 7.73
N GLU A 51 5.74 -16.47 8.92
CA GLU A 51 4.60 -17.14 9.54
C GLU A 51 3.40 -16.18 9.64
N GLY A 52 2.23 -16.63 9.20
CA GLY A 52 0.97 -15.89 9.27
C GLY A 52 0.74 -14.84 8.17
N PHE A 53 1.78 -14.31 7.52
CA PHE A 53 1.64 -13.17 6.61
C PHE A 53 0.74 -13.47 5.39
N ALA A 54 0.86 -14.67 4.82
CA ALA A 54 0.03 -15.06 3.68
C ALA A 54 -1.46 -15.17 4.07
N GLN A 55 -1.74 -15.79 5.22
CA GLN A 55 -3.10 -15.94 5.76
C GLN A 55 -3.71 -14.58 6.11
N GLU A 56 -2.93 -13.70 6.74
CA GLU A 56 -3.33 -12.33 7.05
C GLU A 56 -3.64 -11.54 5.78
N THR A 57 -2.79 -11.63 4.75
CA THR A 57 -3.02 -10.93 3.48
C THR A 57 -4.31 -11.41 2.80
N ILE A 58 -4.58 -12.73 2.81
CA ILE A 58 -5.83 -13.30 2.29
C ILE A 58 -7.04 -12.72 3.06
N LYS A 59 -6.95 -12.73 4.39
CA LYS A 59 -8.00 -12.19 5.26
C LYS A 59 -8.24 -10.70 4.99
N SER A 60 -7.20 -9.89 4.88
CA SER A 60 -7.32 -8.45 4.61
C SER A 60 -7.90 -8.16 3.22
N VAL A 61 -7.57 -8.96 2.19
CA VAL A 61 -8.23 -8.84 0.87
C VAL A 61 -9.70 -9.22 0.95
N GLN A 62 -10.05 -10.25 1.73
CA GLN A 62 -11.44 -10.63 1.94
C GLN A 62 -12.22 -9.51 2.64
N GLU A 63 -11.71 -8.99 3.76
CA GLU A 63 -12.30 -7.89 4.52
C GLU A 63 -12.43 -6.62 3.68
N SER A 64 -11.44 -6.34 2.82
CA SER A 64 -11.50 -5.17 1.94
C SER A 64 -12.64 -5.20 0.94
N GLN A 65 -13.16 -6.38 0.57
CA GLN A 65 -14.25 -6.50 -0.41
C GLN A 65 -15.61 -6.18 0.20
N ASP A 66 -15.73 -6.27 1.53
CA ASP A 66 -16.93 -5.83 2.24
C ASP A 66 -17.09 -4.31 2.06
N PRO A 67 -18.22 -3.81 1.51
CA PRO A 67 -18.48 -2.37 1.39
C PRO A 67 -18.38 -1.61 2.70
N ASP A 68 -18.77 -2.23 3.82
CA ASP A 68 -18.85 -1.61 5.15
C ASP A 68 -17.54 -1.69 5.92
N SER A 69 -16.57 -2.49 5.44
CA SER A 69 -15.23 -2.53 6.04
C SER A 69 -14.53 -1.17 5.92
N ALA A 70 -13.99 -0.70 7.04
CA ALA A 70 -13.17 0.51 7.09
C ALA A 70 -11.80 0.33 6.44
N SER A 71 -11.34 -0.91 6.20
CA SER A 71 -10.06 -1.20 5.54
C SER A 71 -10.30 -1.47 4.06
N LYS A 72 -9.62 -0.75 3.17
CA LYS A 72 -9.66 -1.00 1.72
C LYS A 72 -8.26 -1.22 1.16
N ILE A 73 -8.16 -2.18 0.25
CA ILE A 73 -6.96 -2.50 -0.51
C ILE A 73 -7.24 -2.24 -1.99
N PHE A 74 -6.42 -1.39 -2.60
CA PHE A 74 -6.50 -1.04 -4.02
C PHE A 74 -5.34 -1.64 -4.79
N ILE A 75 -5.63 -2.21 -5.95
CA ILE A 75 -4.66 -2.72 -6.91
C ILE A 75 -4.55 -1.75 -8.08
N ALA A 76 -3.34 -1.34 -8.38
CA ALA A 76 -3.03 -0.61 -9.61
C ALA A 76 -2.58 -1.57 -10.70
N GLU A 77 -3.17 -1.41 -11.87
CA GLU A 77 -2.88 -2.14 -13.09
C GLU A 77 -2.44 -1.17 -14.19
N THR A 78 -1.63 -1.64 -15.12
CA THR A 78 -1.28 -0.96 -16.36
C THR A 78 -1.58 -1.89 -17.54
N GLN A 79 -1.64 -1.34 -18.74
CA GLN A 79 -1.69 -2.15 -19.94
C GLN A 79 -0.27 -2.42 -20.47
N LYS A 80 0.06 -3.69 -20.69
CA LYS A 80 1.21 -4.12 -21.50
C LYS A 80 0.62 -4.84 -22.71
N THR A 81 0.82 -4.27 -23.89
CA THR A 81 0.17 -4.72 -25.15
C THR A 81 -1.36 -4.83 -25.02
N ALA A 82 -1.91 -6.02 -24.83
CA ALA A 82 -3.33 -6.31 -24.68
C ALA A 82 -3.71 -6.80 -23.27
N GLU A 83 -2.74 -7.03 -22.39
CA GLU A 83 -2.96 -7.59 -21.05
C GLU A 83 -2.85 -6.53 -19.97
N ARG A 84 -3.68 -6.68 -18.92
CA ARG A 84 -3.54 -5.90 -17.70
C ARG A 84 -2.49 -6.54 -16.80
N VAL A 85 -1.49 -5.75 -16.44
CA VAL A 85 -0.42 -6.15 -15.53
C VAL A 85 -0.60 -5.38 -14.24
N ARG A 86 -0.66 -6.09 -13.11
CA ARG A 86 -0.68 -5.48 -11.78
C ARG A 86 0.71 -4.96 -11.46
N VAL A 87 0.79 -3.75 -10.91
CA VAL A 87 2.04 -2.99 -10.78
C VAL A 87 2.23 -2.35 -9.41
N GLY A 88 1.19 -2.35 -8.57
CA GLY A 88 1.28 -1.90 -7.20
C GLY A 88 0.00 -2.13 -6.42
N SER A 89 0.09 -1.94 -5.11
CA SER A 89 -1.03 -2.04 -4.18
C SER A 89 -0.96 -0.94 -3.13
N ALA A 90 -2.10 -0.53 -2.60
CA ALA A 90 -2.16 0.33 -1.42
C ALA A 90 -3.28 -0.09 -0.48
N THR A 91 -3.03 0.00 0.83
CA THR A 91 -4.00 -0.29 1.89
C THR A 91 -4.30 0.98 2.66
N VAL A 92 -5.58 1.28 2.84
CA VAL A 92 -6.06 2.43 3.61
C VAL A 92 -7.06 2.01 4.67
N ARG A 93 -7.08 2.74 5.79
CA ARG A 93 -8.08 2.61 6.86
C ARG A 93 -8.90 3.88 6.97
N GLU A 94 -10.22 3.76 7.05
CA GLU A 94 -11.13 4.87 7.35
C GLU A 94 -11.23 5.07 8.86
N ASP A 95 -11.01 6.31 9.31
CA ASP A 95 -11.20 6.76 10.70
C ASP A 95 -10.55 5.86 11.77
N SER A 96 -9.48 5.17 11.39
CA SER A 96 -8.75 4.24 12.23
C SER A 96 -7.26 4.29 11.89
N MET A 97 -6.43 4.12 12.91
CA MET A 97 -4.97 4.06 12.80
C MET A 97 -4.47 2.73 13.36
N PRO A 98 -3.28 2.25 12.95
CA PRO A 98 -2.65 1.09 13.56
C PRO A 98 -2.47 1.24 15.08
N THR A 99 -2.56 0.12 15.80
CA THR A 99 -2.46 0.07 17.27
C THR A 99 -1.19 0.76 17.79
N TYR A 100 -0.05 0.55 17.14
CA TYR A 100 1.21 1.16 17.55
C TYR A 100 1.21 2.71 17.46
N ILE A 101 0.32 3.32 16.66
CA ILE A 101 0.13 4.78 16.62
C ILE A 101 -0.78 5.22 17.76
N ILE A 102 -1.89 4.51 17.94
CA ILE A 102 -2.90 4.82 18.96
C ILE A 102 -2.29 4.75 20.36
N GLU A 103 -1.45 3.74 20.60
CA GLU A 103 -0.83 3.51 21.91
C GLU A 103 0.40 4.38 22.16
N HIS A 104 0.98 5.00 21.13
CA HIS A 104 2.18 5.82 21.26
C HIS A 104 1.88 7.14 22.00
N GLU A 105 2.44 7.30 23.20
CA GLU A 105 2.07 8.40 24.11
C GLU A 105 2.21 9.79 23.50
N LYS A 106 3.29 10.05 22.74
CA LYS A 106 3.50 11.35 22.10
C LYS A 106 2.51 11.66 20.97
N LEU A 107 1.84 10.64 20.43
CA LEU A 107 0.87 10.78 19.33
C LEU A 107 -0.57 10.85 19.84
N LYS A 108 -0.84 10.47 21.10
CA LYS A 108 -2.19 10.51 21.70
C LYS A 108 -2.94 11.82 21.44
N PRO A 109 -2.36 13.02 21.60
CA PRO A 109 -3.08 14.27 21.31
C PRO A 109 -3.51 14.40 19.84
N HIS A 110 -2.68 13.92 18.91
CA HIS A 110 -2.99 13.94 17.47
C HIS A 110 -4.04 12.90 17.09
N VAL A 111 -3.96 11.70 17.68
CA VAL A 111 -4.93 10.62 17.46
C VAL A 111 -6.31 11.01 17.99
N GLN A 112 -6.39 11.57 19.21
CA GLN A 112 -7.66 11.98 19.83
C GLN A 112 -8.35 13.14 19.10
N GLY A 113 -7.59 13.99 18.43
CA GLY A 113 -8.12 15.09 17.62
C GLY A 113 -8.43 14.74 16.17
N ALA A 114 -8.09 13.53 15.72
CA ALA A 114 -8.28 13.11 14.33
C ALA A 114 -9.73 12.67 14.08
N SER A 115 -10.34 13.19 13.03
CA SER A 115 -11.65 12.78 12.53
C SER A 115 -11.73 12.96 11.02
N ASP A 116 -12.69 12.28 10.39
CA ASP A 116 -12.93 12.32 8.95
C ASP A 116 -11.64 12.08 8.16
N PHE A 117 -10.94 10.97 8.40
CA PHE A 117 -9.62 10.73 7.81
C PHE A 117 -9.48 9.36 7.15
N LEU A 118 -8.50 9.29 6.26
CA LEU A 118 -7.90 8.05 5.82
C LEU A 118 -6.51 7.93 6.44
N PHE A 119 -6.12 6.72 6.82
CA PHE A 119 -4.74 6.37 7.14
C PHE A 119 -4.21 5.47 6.02
N LEU A 120 -3.19 5.91 5.29
CA LEU A 120 -2.44 5.10 4.33
C LEU A 120 -1.48 4.19 5.10
N GLU A 121 -1.83 2.91 5.21
CA GLU A 121 -1.07 1.94 5.97
C GLU A 121 0.10 1.39 5.17
N VAL A 122 -0.12 1.07 3.90
CA VAL A 122 0.92 0.57 3.00
C VAL A 122 0.68 1.12 1.61
N ILE A 123 1.77 1.48 0.92
CA ILE A 123 1.81 1.64 -0.53
C ILE A 123 3.03 0.88 -1.06
N ILE A 124 2.83 0.08 -2.10
CA ILE A 124 3.87 -0.78 -2.64
C ILE A 124 3.83 -0.86 -4.17
N ALA A 125 5.01 -0.90 -4.77
CA ALA A 125 5.23 -1.11 -6.20
C ALA A 125 5.77 -2.53 -6.43
N ASP A 126 5.37 -3.17 -7.53
CA ASP A 126 5.90 -4.49 -7.91
C ASP A 126 7.15 -4.34 -8.79
N TYR A 127 8.31 -4.65 -8.24
CA TYR A 127 9.59 -4.52 -8.92
C TYR A 127 9.85 -5.61 -9.97
N ARG A 128 9.01 -6.65 -10.06
CA ARG A 128 9.09 -7.70 -11.08
C ARG A 128 8.57 -7.27 -12.45
N THR A 129 8.04 -6.04 -12.55
CA THR A 129 7.31 -5.55 -13.73
C THR A 129 8.18 -4.78 -14.74
N ASP A 130 9.49 -4.96 -14.75
CA ASP A 130 10.44 -4.33 -15.69
C ASP A 130 10.30 -2.80 -15.80
N GLY A 131 9.99 -2.13 -14.69
CA GLY A 131 9.82 -0.67 -14.64
C GLY A 131 8.42 -0.17 -14.99
N LEU A 132 7.47 -1.04 -15.32
CA LEU A 132 6.06 -0.67 -15.52
C LEU A 132 5.39 -0.13 -14.24
N HIS A 133 5.98 -0.34 -13.07
CA HIS A 133 5.53 0.25 -11.81
C HIS A 133 5.92 1.73 -11.64
N LYS A 134 6.75 2.31 -12.53
CA LYS A 134 7.17 3.72 -12.37
C LYS A 134 5.96 4.66 -12.45
N GLY A 135 5.75 5.45 -11.39
CA GLY A 135 4.60 6.34 -11.26
C GLY A 135 3.37 5.71 -10.60
N VAL A 136 3.41 4.41 -10.26
CA VAL A 136 2.28 3.72 -9.60
C VAL A 136 1.94 4.33 -8.25
N GLY A 137 2.96 4.79 -7.50
CA GLY A 137 2.78 5.44 -6.21
C GLY A 137 1.93 6.71 -6.32
N THR A 138 2.24 7.57 -7.29
CA THR A 138 1.45 8.77 -7.60
C THR A 138 0.02 8.41 -7.97
N CYS A 139 -0.17 7.42 -8.85
CA CYS A 139 -1.50 6.99 -9.27
C CYS A 139 -2.36 6.47 -8.09
N LEU A 140 -1.78 5.64 -7.22
CA LEU A 140 -2.46 5.10 -6.05
C LEU A 140 -2.84 6.22 -5.07
N LEU A 141 -1.93 7.16 -4.82
CA LEU A 141 -2.19 8.32 -3.95
C LEU A 141 -3.32 9.20 -4.50
N GLU A 142 -3.30 9.54 -5.78
CA GLU A 142 -4.37 10.31 -6.42
C GLU A 142 -5.73 9.60 -6.33
N TYR A 143 -5.74 8.28 -6.54
CA TYR A 143 -6.95 7.48 -6.40
C TYR A 143 -7.47 7.48 -4.95
N ILE A 144 -6.59 7.30 -3.97
CA ILE A 144 -6.93 7.31 -2.54
C ILE A 144 -7.48 8.68 -2.11
N GLN A 145 -6.90 9.77 -2.59
CA GLN A 145 -7.40 11.11 -2.31
C GLN A 145 -8.81 11.31 -2.85
N ARG A 146 -9.10 10.85 -4.08
CA ARG A 146 -10.46 10.88 -4.63
C ARG A 146 -11.41 10.01 -3.81
N TYR A 147 -11.00 8.79 -3.48
CA TYR A 147 -11.77 7.86 -2.64
C TYR A 147 -12.14 8.51 -1.29
N GLY A 148 -11.19 9.19 -0.65
CA GLY A 148 -11.43 9.92 0.60
C GLY A 148 -12.44 11.05 0.43
N ARG A 149 -12.31 11.87 -0.62
CA ARG A 149 -13.24 12.96 -0.92
C ARG A 149 -14.67 12.46 -1.16
N GLU A 150 -14.82 11.36 -1.90
CA GLU A 150 -16.13 10.71 -2.14
C GLU A 150 -16.80 10.21 -0.85
N ARG A 151 -16.00 9.98 0.21
CA ARG A 151 -16.43 9.57 1.54
C ARG A 151 -16.34 10.68 2.59
N SER A 152 -16.29 11.94 2.15
CA SER A 152 -16.23 13.11 3.03
C SER A 152 -15.03 13.15 4.00
N LYS A 153 -13.95 12.41 3.69
CA LYS A 153 -12.70 12.47 4.46
C LYS A 153 -11.96 13.77 4.12
N LYS A 154 -11.44 14.43 5.15
CA LYS A 154 -10.74 15.72 5.11
C LYS A 154 -9.22 15.56 5.10
N THR A 155 -8.71 14.49 5.71
CA THR A 155 -7.28 14.31 5.94
C THR A 155 -6.81 12.93 5.50
N LEU A 156 -5.62 12.87 4.90
CA LEU A 156 -4.89 11.63 4.65
C LEU A 156 -3.65 11.61 5.54
N TYR A 157 -3.63 10.72 6.51
CA TYR A 157 -2.46 10.44 7.35
C TYR A 157 -1.65 9.28 6.77
N VAL A 158 -0.36 9.27 7.08
CA VAL A 158 0.58 8.19 6.74
C VAL A 158 1.69 8.25 7.78
N ASP A 159 2.35 7.12 8.02
CA ASP A 159 3.64 7.11 8.70
C ASP A 159 4.75 6.64 7.76
N CYS A 160 5.99 6.81 8.19
CA CYS A 160 7.13 6.38 7.42
C CYS A 160 8.22 5.94 8.39
N TRP A 161 8.84 4.81 8.08
CA TRP A 161 10.07 4.43 8.73
C TRP A 161 11.14 5.50 8.50
N SER A 162 11.70 6.04 9.58
CA SER A 162 12.63 7.18 9.53
C SER A 162 14.09 6.78 9.37
N GLY A 163 14.40 5.48 9.31
CA GLY A 163 15.77 4.97 9.23
C GLY A 163 16.50 5.35 7.92
N ASN A 164 17.70 4.79 7.74
CA ASN A 164 18.60 5.19 6.64
C ASN A 164 18.82 6.73 6.57
N GLY A 165 18.93 7.38 7.73
CA GLY A 165 19.08 8.85 7.83
C GLY A 165 17.97 9.65 7.14
N GLY A 166 16.74 9.11 7.08
CA GLY A 166 15.61 9.75 6.40
C GLY A 166 15.74 9.79 4.87
N LYS A 167 16.48 8.83 4.27
CA LYS A 167 16.75 8.80 2.83
C LYS A 167 15.82 7.87 2.03
N LEU A 168 14.76 7.34 2.63
CA LEU A 168 13.88 6.38 1.97
C LEU A 168 13.24 6.93 0.68
N ASN A 169 12.89 8.22 0.66
CA ASN A 169 12.17 8.88 -0.44
C ASN A 169 12.94 10.08 -1.05
N ARG A 170 14.27 10.02 -1.11
CA ARG A 170 15.09 11.08 -1.74
C ARG A 170 15.24 10.91 -3.24
#